data_AF-A7RPZ2-F1
#
_entry.id   AF-A7RPZ2-F1
#
_cell.length_a   1.000
_cell.length_b   1.000
_cell.length_c   1.000
_cell.angle_alpha   90.00
_cell.angle_beta   90.00
_cell.angle_gamma   90.00
#
_symmetry.space_group_name_H-M   'P 1'
#
loop_
_entity.id
_entity.type
_entity.pdbx_description
1 polymer ?
#
loop_
_entity_poly.entity_id
_entity_poly.type
_entity_poly.pdbx_seq_one_letter_code
_entity_poly.pdbx_strand_id
1 'polypeptide(L)'
;MEILGTDVLLHIFSHLDAQSLCSCSQQCRKRNIRPHLGRAETWKERFFQLHFKCLYRRSSQREFLKPSYDELEKSLKRLERERYVILYVKAKNGIREFVKMAGFEYRLGNAYYEHTKSETISQKKRIILQDKASGSIYESPAAREMVGLGKGMQDWNIQPGQLDIRTRENYTVFVQSTSVNRVLQSRTKVVYKLT
;
A
#
# COMPACT_ATOMS: atom_id res chain seq x y z
N MET A 1 32.27 49.51 15.19
CA MET A 1 31.63 48.18 15.08
C MET A 1 32.01 47.63 13.72
N GLU A 2 33.01 46.74 13.67
CA GLU A 2 33.42 46.12 12.40
C GLU A 2 32.40 45.06 12.00
N ILE A 3 31.96 45.12 10.74
CA ILE A 3 31.01 44.20 10.15
C ILE A 3 31.79 42.92 9.83
N LEU A 4 31.52 41.84 10.56
CA LEU A 4 32.10 40.52 10.31
C LEU A 4 31.71 40.06 8.89
N GLY A 5 32.70 39.60 8.12
CA GLY A 5 32.51 39.12 6.75
C GLY A 5 31.56 37.92 6.67
N THR A 6 30.84 37.81 5.56
CA THR A 6 29.83 36.77 5.29
C THR A 6 30.37 35.35 5.46
N ASP A 7 31.64 35.10 5.17
CA ASP A 7 32.26 33.78 5.31
C ASP A 7 32.50 33.39 6.78
N VAL A 8 32.83 34.37 7.63
CA VAL A 8 32.97 34.18 9.08
C VAL A 8 31.60 33.94 9.70
N LEU A 9 30.58 34.68 9.24
CA LEU A 9 29.20 34.43 9.65
C LEU A 9 28.74 33.03 9.24
N LEU A 10 28.98 32.58 8.01
CA LEU A 10 28.64 31.21 7.56
C LEU A 10 29.38 30.12 8.36
N HIS A 11 30.63 30.36 8.74
CA HIS A 11 31.40 29.44 9.58
C HIS A 11 30.91 29.41 11.04
N ILE A 12 30.49 30.55 11.59
CA ILE A 12 29.84 30.63 12.92
C ILE A 12 28.46 29.95 12.87
N PHE A 13 27.69 30.18 11.80
CA PHE A 13 26.38 29.57 11.56
C PHE A 13 26.48 28.05 11.33
N SER A 14 27.59 27.54 10.78
CA SER A 14 27.86 26.10 10.69
C SER A 14 28.23 25.47 12.04
N HIS A 15 28.62 26.27 13.03
CA HIS A 15 28.95 25.84 14.40
C HIS A 15 27.80 26.07 15.40
N LEU A 16 26.66 26.62 14.95
CA LEU A 16 25.45 26.70 15.77
C LEU A 16 24.95 25.34 16.24
N ASP A 17 25.31 24.26 15.54
CA ASP A 17 25.03 22.90 15.96
C ASP A 17 25.85 22.48 17.18
N ALA A 18 27.10 22.96 17.35
CA ALA A 18 27.93 22.63 18.51
C ALA A 18 27.43 23.32 19.79
N GLN A 19 27.07 24.62 19.71
CA GLN A 19 26.46 25.32 20.84
C GLN A 19 25.07 24.79 21.19
N SER A 20 24.26 24.46 20.17
CA SER A 20 22.94 23.84 20.38
C SER A 20 23.06 22.43 20.96
N LEU A 21 24.07 21.65 20.56
CA LEU A 21 24.37 20.32 21.10
C LEU A 21 24.85 20.40 22.55
N CYS A 22 25.74 21.34 22.87
CA CYS A 22 26.20 21.58 24.25
C CYS A 22 25.03 21.98 25.15
N SER A 23 24.18 22.90 24.68
CA SER A 23 23.00 23.36 25.41
C SER A 23 21.95 22.26 25.56
N CYS A 24 21.73 21.45 24.52
CA CYS A 24 20.92 20.23 24.59
C CYS A 24 21.46 19.25 25.63
N SER A 25 22.78 19.02 25.64
CA SER A 25 23.44 18.09 26.56
C SER A 25 23.26 18.51 28.01
N GLN A 26 23.44 19.79 28.32
CA GLN A 26 23.18 20.35 29.65
C GLN A 26 21.72 20.19 30.07
N GLN A 27 20.78 20.46 29.16
CA GLN A 27 19.35 20.34 29.44
C GLN A 27 18.89 18.88 29.63
N CYS A 28 19.46 17.95 28.85
CA CYS A 28 19.25 16.52 29.02
C CYS A 28 19.81 16.01 30.37
N ARG A 29 21.01 16.44 30.78
CA ARG A 29 21.58 16.13 32.10
C ARG A 29 20.70 16.62 33.25
N LYS A 30 20.20 17.86 33.19
CA LYS A 30 19.24 18.40 34.19
C LYS A 30 17.96 17.55 34.32
N ARG A 31 17.56 16.86 33.25
CA ARG A 31 16.39 15.97 33.21
C ARG A 31 16.74 14.50 33.44
N ASN A 32 17.99 14.16 33.73
CA ASN A 32 18.50 12.80 33.86
C ASN A 32 18.26 11.94 32.59
N ILE A 33 18.39 12.53 31.41
CA ILE A 33 18.22 11.88 30.11
C ILE A 33 19.55 11.96 29.35
N ARG A 34 19.89 10.92 28.56
CA ARG A 34 21.06 10.96 27.67
C ARG A 34 20.83 11.92 26.50
N PRO A 35 21.82 12.71 26.05
CA PRO A 35 21.65 13.54 24.86
C PRO A 35 21.33 12.68 23.64
N HIS A 36 20.19 12.94 22.99
CA HIS A 36 19.77 12.26 21.77
C HIS A 36 18.92 13.22 20.92
N LEU A 37 18.96 13.06 19.60
CA LEU A 37 18.14 13.85 18.66
C LEU A 37 16.65 13.48 18.76
N GLY A 38 16.30 12.23 19.07
CA GLY A 38 14.91 11.81 19.15
C GLY A 38 14.27 11.83 17.75
N ARG A 39 13.24 12.66 17.56
CA ARG A 39 12.58 12.91 16.25
C ARG A 39 13.05 14.21 15.57
N ALA A 40 14.05 14.87 16.13
CA ALA A 40 14.65 16.06 15.55
C ALA A 40 15.55 15.71 14.36
N GLU A 41 15.53 16.54 13.33
CA GLU A 41 16.50 16.42 12.22
C GLU A 41 17.84 17.08 12.60
N THR A 42 17.82 18.08 13.48
CA THR A 42 19.02 18.80 13.94
C THR A 42 19.04 19.06 15.46
N TRP A 43 20.23 19.29 16.02
CA TRP A 43 20.39 19.61 17.45
C TRP A 43 19.80 20.98 17.83
N LYS A 44 19.73 21.91 16.88
CA LYS A 44 19.04 23.19 17.05
C LYS A 44 17.54 22.99 17.33
N GLU A 45 16.86 22.18 16.52
CA GLU A 45 15.44 21.87 16.74
C GLU A 45 15.20 21.12 18.06
N ARG A 46 16.10 20.18 18.39
CA ARG A 46 16.05 19.45 19.66
C ARG A 46 16.20 20.38 20.86
N PHE A 47 17.04 21.41 20.75
CA PHE A 47 17.21 22.43 21.78
C PHE A 47 15.91 23.22 21.99
N PHE A 48 15.31 23.71 20.90
CA PHE A 48 14.02 24.40 20.97
C PHE A 48 12.94 23.52 21.61
N GLN A 49 12.88 22.23 21.26
CA GLN A 49 11.95 21.27 21.87
C GLN A 49 12.14 21.13 23.38
N LEU A 50 13.39 20.94 23.85
CA LEU A 50 13.68 20.75 25.27
C LEU A 50 13.47 22.04 26.06
N HIS A 51 13.80 23.18 25.47
CA HIS A 51 13.78 24.50 26.13
C HIS A 51 12.38 25.08 26.18
N PHE A 52 11.68 25.16 25.04
CA PHE A 52 10.36 25.79 24.94
C PHE A 52 9.19 24.81 25.13
N LYS A 53 9.46 23.52 25.39
CA LYS A 53 8.46 22.44 25.46
C LYS A 53 7.53 22.34 24.23
N CYS A 54 7.88 22.99 23.12
CA CYS A 54 7.23 22.79 21.84
C CYS A 54 7.56 21.39 21.33
N LEU A 55 6.64 20.45 21.58
CA LEU A 55 6.55 19.25 20.77
C LEU A 55 6.40 19.73 19.33
N TYR A 56 7.23 19.21 18.41
CA TYR A 56 7.05 19.41 16.98
C TYR A 56 5.56 19.49 16.64
N ARG A 57 5.17 20.39 15.73
CA ARG A 57 3.99 20.12 14.92
C ARG A 57 4.22 18.69 14.46
N ARG A 58 3.41 17.72 14.92
CA ARG A 58 3.49 16.34 14.41
C ARG A 58 3.64 16.55 12.93
N SER A 59 4.76 16.13 12.33
CA SER A 59 4.86 16.07 10.88
C SER A 59 3.55 15.41 10.50
N SER A 60 2.64 16.17 9.88
CA SER A 60 1.38 15.61 9.41
C SER A 60 1.80 14.33 8.73
N GLN A 61 1.27 13.20 9.20
CA GLN A 61 1.62 11.87 8.65
C GLN A 61 1.85 12.10 7.18
N ARG A 62 3.09 11.91 6.70
CA ARG A 62 3.50 12.29 5.33
C ARG A 62 2.33 11.89 4.46
N GLU A 63 1.54 12.87 4.01
CA GLU A 63 0.28 12.56 3.35
C GLU A 63 0.76 11.90 2.08
N PHE A 64 0.76 10.57 2.07
CA PHE A 64 1.01 9.82 0.85
C PHE A 64 -0.14 10.27 -0.02
N LEU A 65 0.14 11.24 -0.90
CA LEU A 65 -0.78 11.67 -1.92
C LEU A 65 -1.23 10.39 -2.59
N LYS A 66 -2.49 10.04 -2.36
CA LYS A 66 -3.07 8.85 -2.93
C LYS A 66 -2.99 9.05 -4.44
N PRO A 67 -2.37 8.13 -5.19
CA PRO A 67 -2.27 8.28 -6.63
C PRO A 67 -3.67 8.46 -7.22
N SER A 68 -3.75 9.33 -8.20
CA SER A 68 -4.97 9.52 -8.98
C SER A 68 -5.32 8.22 -9.70
N TYR A 69 -6.59 8.07 -10.06
CA TYR A 69 -7.03 6.89 -10.81
C TYR A 69 -6.27 6.72 -12.13
N ASP A 70 -6.00 7.82 -12.83
CA ASP A 70 -5.35 7.79 -14.14
C ASP A 70 -3.88 7.34 -14.01
N GLU A 71 -3.21 7.70 -12.92
CA GLU A 71 -1.88 7.18 -12.58
C GLU A 71 -1.91 5.69 -12.23
N LEU A 72 -2.94 5.25 -11.49
CA LEU A 72 -3.14 3.84 -11.17
C LEU A 72 -3.38 3.01 -12.43
N GLU A 73 -4.23 3.49 -13.33
CA GLU A 73 -4.56 2.80 -14.58
C GLU A 73 -3.34 2.67 -15.49
N LYS A 74 -2.54 3.74 -15.64
CA LYS A 74 -1.26 3.68 -16.37
C LYS A 74 -0.24 2.73 -15.73
N SER A 75 -0.34 2.51 -14.41
CA SER A 75 0.53 1.62 -13.65
C SER A 75 0.05 0.17 -13.61
N LEU A 76 -1.06 -0.16 -14.28
CA LEU A 76 -1.51 -1.53 -14.43
C LEU A 76 -0.56 -2.33 -15.30
N LYS A 77 -0.15 -3.50 -14.81
CA LYS A 77 0.71 -4.41 -15.57
C LYS A 77 -0.14 -5.52 -16.15
N ARG A 78 -0.18 -5.59 -17.49
CA ARG A 78 -0.85 -6.67 -18.21
C ARG A 78 -0.15 -8.00 -17.94
N LEU A 79 -0.94 -9.05 -17.78
CA LEU A 79 -0.45 -10.41 -17.64
C LEU A 79 -0.53 -11.15 -18.99
N GLU A 80 0.47 -12.01 -19.24
CA GLU A 80 0.53 -12.91 -20.40
C GLU A 80 -0.62 -13.92 -20.35
N ARG A 81 -1.45 -13.97 -21.40
CA ARG A 81 -2.67 -14.80 -21.40
C ARG A 81 -2.35 -16.29 -21.35
N GLU A 82 -1.21 -16.71 -21.88
CA GLU A 82 -0.76 -18.09 -21.95
C GLU A 82 -0.51 -18.70 -20.57
N ARG A 83 -0.29 -17.86 -19.55
CA ARG A 83 -0.08 -18.30 -18.17
C ARG A 83 -1.36 -18.35 -17.35
N TYR A 84 -2.51 -17.97 -17.91
CA TYR A 84 -3.76 -17.86 -17.18
C TYR A 84 -4.94 -18.35 -18.00
N VAL A 85 -5.85 -19.08 -17.35
CA VAL A 85 -7.12 -19.49 -17.95
C VAL A 85 -8.28 -18.88 -17.19
N ILE A 86 -9.35 -18.56 -17.90
CA ILE A 86 -10.59 -18.04 -17.30
C ILE A 86 -11.64 -19.12 -17.41
N LEU A 87 -12.14 -19.57 -16.27
CA LEU A 87 -13.06 -20.69 -16.13
C LEU A 87 -14.42 -20.17 -15.66
N TYR A 88 -15.49 -20.59 -16.33
CA TYR A 88 -16.85 -20.20 -15.98
C TYR A 88 -17.48 -21.20 -15.01
N VAL A 89 -17.98 -20.69 -13.88
CA VAL A 89 -18.58 -21.50 -12.81
C VAL A 89 -20.06 -21.72 -13.11
N LYS A 90 -20.41 -22.88 -13.68
CA LYS A 90 -21.81 -23.22 -14.03
C LYS A 90 -22.68 -23.42 -12.79
N ALA A 91 -22.16 -24.09 -11.77
CA ALA A 91 -22.87 -24.41 -10.53
C ALA A 91 -21.95 -24.18 -9.32
N LYS A 92 -22.56 -23.97 -8.15
CA LYS A 92 -21.85 -23.80 -6.87
C LYS A 92 -20.94 -25.00 -6.63
N ASN A 93 -19.64 -24.76 -6.42
CA ASN A 93 -18.64 -25.82 -6.28
C ASN A 93 -17.45 -25.34 -5.43
N GLY A 94 -16.71 -26.27 -4.82
CA GLY A 94 -15.42 -25.97 -4.18
C GLY A 94 -14.37 -25.58 -5.23
N ILE A 95 -13.52 -24.61 -4.92
CA ILE A 95 -12.53 -24.08 -5.86
C ILE A 95 -11.52 -25.15 -6.31
N ARG A 96 -11.14 -26.06 -5.41
CA ARG A 96 -10.19 -27.13 -5.71
C ARG A 96 -10.79 -28.12 -6.70
N GLU A 97 -11.97 -28.64 -6.39
CA GLU A 97 -12.70 -29.60 -7.23
C GLU A 97 -13.05 -28.97 -8.57
N PHE A 98 -13.45 -27.70 -8.59
CA PHE A 98 -13.74 -26.97 -9.81
C PHE A 98 -12.53 -26.88 -10.76
N VAL A 99 -11.35 -26.53 -10.23
CA VAL A 99 -10.11 -26.46 -11.03
C VAL A 99 -9.71 -27.86 -11.55
N LYS A 100 -9.85 -28.89 -10.72
CA LYS A 100 -9.59 -30.29 -11.13
C LYS A 100 -10.54 -30.77 -12.22
N MET A 101 -11.83 -30.48 -12.08
CA MET A 101 -12.85 -30.81 -13.10
C MET A 101 -12.61 -30.10 -14.43
N ALA A 102 -11.99 -28.91 -14.40
CA ALA A 102 -11.57 -28.20 -15.59
C ALA A 102 -10.29 -28.78 -16.24
N GLY A 103 -9.72 -29.85 -15.67
CA GLY A 103 -8.56 -30.55 -16.22
C GLY A 103 -7.20 -30.04 -15.70
N PHE A 104 -7.17 -29.19 -14.67
CA PHE A 104 -5.93 -28.62 -14.15
C PHE A 104 -5.56 -29.16 -12.77
N GLU A 105 -4.26 -29.31 -12.52
CA GLU A 105 -3.75 -29.56 -11.18
C GLU A 105 -4.00 -28.33 -10.30
N TYR A 106 -4.71 -28.50 -9.18
CA TYR A 106 -4.96 -27.41 -8.24
C TYR A 106 -3.74 -27.12 -7.36
N ARG A 107 -3.26 -25.88 -7.41
CA ARG A 107 -2.20 -25.35 -6.55
C ARG A 107 -2.70 -24.18 -5.72
N LEU A 108 -2.40 -24.20 -4.43
CA LEU A 108 -2.80 -23.16 -3.50
C LEU A 108 -2.22 -21.80 -3.93
N GLY A 109 -3.05 -20.76 -3.95
CA GLY A 109 -2.65 -19.41 -4.36
C GLY A 109 -2.64 -19.14 -5.87
N ASN A 110 -2.91 -20.13 -6.72
CA ASN A 110 -3.00 -19.94 -8.17
C ASN A 110 -4.40 -19.59 -8.67
N ALA A 111 -5.43 -19.79 -7.86
CA ALA A 111 -6.82 -19.51 -8.23
C ALA A 111 -7.28 -18.14 -7.70
N TYR A 112 -8.00 -17.40 -8.53
CA TYR A 112 -8.57 -16.09 -8.21
C TYR A 112 -10.08 -16.11 -8.50
N TYR A 113 -10.91 -15.92 -7.49
CA TYR A 113 -12.36 -15.95 -7.63
C TYR A 113 -12.90 -14.54 -7.90
N GLU A 114 -13.97 -14.46 -8.69
CA GLU A 114 -14.66 -13.20 -8.95
C GLU A 114 -15.29 -12.63 -7.67
N HIS A 115 -15.00 -11.35 -7.41
CA HIS A 115 -15.50 -10.62 -6.25
C HIS A 115 -16.89 -10.05 -6.52
N THR A 116 -17.92 -10.77 -6.09
CA THR A 116 -19.33 -10.43 -6.37
C THR A 116 -20.10 -9.87 -5.18
N LYS A 117 -19.60 -10.06 -3.95
CA LYS A 117 -20.28 -9.67 -2.71
C LYS A 117 -19.31 -8.94 -1.79
N SER A 118 -19.84 -8.16 -0.84
CA SER A 118 -19.02 -7.56 0.21
C SER A 118 -18.25 -8.65 0.98
N GLU A 119 -16.94 -8.46 1.10
CA GLU A 119 -16.06 -9.35 1.87
C GLU A 119 -14.88 -8.55 2.44
N THR A 120 -14.47 -8.88 3.66
CA THR A 120 -13.19 -8.42 4.21
C THR A 120 -12.05 -9.22 3.59
N ILE A 121 -11.24 -8.54 2.78
CA ILE A 121 -10.12 -9.13 2.04
C ILE A 121 -8.83 -8.74 2.73
N SER A 122 -7.99 -9.76 2.98
CA SER A 122 -6.69 -9.52 3.60
C SER A 122 -5.78 -8.71 2.69
N GLN A 123 -5.04 -7.78 3.28
CA GLN A 123 -4.12 -6.91 2.55
C GLN A 123 -3.04 -7.69 1.78
N LYS A 124 -2.73 -8.92 2.20
CA LYS A 124 -1.70 -9.76 1.55
C LYS A 124 -2.18 -10.40 0.25
N LYS A 125 -3.50 -10.46 0.00
CA LYS A 125 -4.06 -11.12 -1.18
C LYS A 125 -3.80 -10.29 -2.44
N ARG A 126 -3.51 -10.99 -3.53
CA ARG A 126 -3.35 -10.39 -4.86
C ARG A 126 -4.70 -10.16 -5.51
N ILE A 127 -4.76 -9.12 -6.34
CA ILE A 127 -5.96 -8.71 -7.09
C ILE A 127 -5.64 -8.76 -8.57
N ILE A 128 -6.51 -9.43 -9.34
CA ILE A 128 -6.49 -9.38 -10.80
C ILE A 128 -7.69 -8.56 -11.25
N LEU A 129 -7.46 -7.64 -12.17
CA LEU A 129 -8.51 -6.92 -12.89
C LEU A 129 -8.62 -7.49 -14.30
N GLN A 130 -9.81 -7.86 -14.73
CA GLN A 130 -10.09 -8.18 -16.12
C GLN A 130 -10.82 -7.02 -16.77
N ASP A 131 -10.23 -6.41 -17.79
CA ASP A 131 -10.91 -5.43 -18.63
C ASP A 131 -12.07 -6.09 -19.37
N LYS A 132 -13.28 -5.54 -19.23
CA LYS A 132 -14.51 -6.15 -19.76
C LYS A 132 -14.62 -6.03 -21.28
N ALA A 133 -14.00 -5.01 -21.88
CA ALA A 133 -14.05 -4.77 -23.31
C ALA A 133 -13.11 -5.71 -24.09
N SER A 134 -11.84 -5.74 -23.70
CA SER A 134 -10.79 -6.52 -24.37
C SER A 134 -10.61 -7.93 -23.81
N GLY A 135 -11.08 -8.18 -22.59
CA GLY A 135 -10.83 -9.43 -21.85
C GLY A 135 -9.40 -9.56 -21.31
N SER A 136 -8.57 -8.52 -21.43
CA SER A 136 -7.20 -8.51 -20.92
C SER A 136 -7.18 -8.50 -19.39
N ILE A 137 -6.19 -9.19 -18.81
CA ILE A 137 -6.04 -9.29 -17.35
C ILE A 137 -4.80 -8.52 -16.89
N TYR A 138 -4.92 -7.88 -15.73
CA TYR A 138 -3.92 -7.00 -15.16
C TYR A 138 -3.70 -7.33 -13.69
N GLU A 139 -2.45 -7.23 -13.24
CA GLU A 139 -2.09 -7.39 -11.84
C GLU A 139 -0.89 -6.51 -11.48
N SER A 140 -1.06 -5.68 -10.47
CA SER A 140 0.00 -4.83 -9.93
C SER A 140 -0.42 -4.30 -8.54
N PRO A 141 0.48 -3.62 -7.80
CA PRO A 141 0.07 -2.87 -6.62
C PRO A 141 -1.05 -1.86 -6.92
N ALA A 142 -1.07 -1.27 -8.12
CA ALA A 142 -2.12 -0.34 -8.53
C ALA A 142 -3.50 -1.01 -8.60
N ALA A 143 -3.58 -2.24 -9.12
CA ALA A 143 -4.83 -3.01 -9.12
C ALA A 143 -5.42 -3.20 -7.71
N ARG A 144 -4.55 -3.34 -6.70
CA ARG A 144 -4.95 -3.43 -5.29
C ARG A 144 -5.41 -2.07 -4.76
N GLU A 145 -4.73 -0.99 -5.10
CA GLU A 145 -5.10 0.36 -4.69
C GLU A 145 -6.44 0.80 -5.27
N MET A 146 -6.77 0.42 -6.51
CA MET A 146 -8.05 0.67 -7.15
C MET A 146 -9.24 0.07 -6.38
N VAL A 147 -9.01 -1.02 -5.64
CA VAL A 147 -10.04 -1.67 -4.81
C VAL A 147 -9.94 -1.32 -3.32
N GLY A 148 -9.08 -0.35 -2.96
CA GLY A 148 -8.89 0.12 -1.59
C GLY A 148 -7.93 -0.70 -0.73
N LEU A 149 -7.13 -1.60 -1.33
CA LEU A 149 -6.13 -2.44 -0.65
C LEU A 149 -4.71 -1.89 -0.80
N GLY A 150 -4.50 -0.62 -0.44
CA GLY A 150 -3.19 0.05 -0.56
C GLY A 150 -2.09 -0.51 0.34
N LYS A 151 -0.85 -0.08 0.07
CA LYS A 151 0.31 -0.45 0.88
C LYS A 151 0.21 0.15 2.28
N GLY A 152 0.50 -0.65 3.31
CA GLY A 152 0.44 -0.20 4.70
C GLY A 152 -0.97 -0.08 5.29
N MET A 153 -2.01 -0.41 4.52
CA MET A 153 -3.38 -0.50 5.02
C MET A 153 -3.62 -1.83 5.77
N GLN A 154 -4.64 -1.85 6.61
CA GLN A 154 -5.15 -3.08 7.22
C GLN A 154 -6.05 -3.85 6.26
N ASP A 155 -6.49 -5.05 6.67
CA ASP A 155 -7.53 -5.80 5.98
C ASP A 155 -8.78 -4.92 5.80
N TRP A 156 -9.39 -4.97 4.61
CA TRP A 156 -10.45 -4.02 4.23
C TRP A 156 -11.68 -4.74 3.68
N ASN A 157 -12.86 -4.24 4.04
CA ASN A 157 -14.12 -4.70 3.48
C ASN A 157 -14.34 -4.07 2.10
N ILE A 158 -14.22 -4.88 1.05
CA ILE A 158 -14.42 -4.40 -0.32
C ILE A 158 -15.88 -4.66 -0.69
N GLN A 159 -16.62 -3.60 -0.93
CA GLN A 159 -18.00 -3.66 -1.43
C GLN A 159 -18.01 -3.33 -2.92
N PRO A 160 -18.42 -4.25 -3.82
CA PRO A 160 -18.43 -3.99 -5.26
C PRO A 160 -19.18 -2.71 -5.67
N GLY A 161 -20.25 -2.36 -4.93
CA GLY A 161 -21.04 -1.15 -5.17
C GLY A 161 -20.38 0.17 -4.71
N GLN A 162 -19.33 0.11 -3.88
CA GLN A 162 -18.60 1.29 -3.39
C GLN A 162 -17.24 1.48 -4.08
N LEU A 163 -16.90 0.64 -5.04
CA LEU A 163 -15.72 0.84 -5.87
C LEU A 163 -15.88 2.09 -6.75
N ASP A 164 -14.74 2.67 -7.16
CA ASP A 164 -14.75 3.75 -8.15
C ASP A 164 -15.57 3.32 -9.38
N ILE A 165 -16.39 4.24 -9.87
CA ILE A 165 -17.32 3.97 -10.97
C ILE A 165 -16.62 3.39 -12.20
N ARG A 166 -15.42 3.90 -12.51
CA ARG A 166 -14.60 3.41 -13.63
C ARG A 166 -14.10 1.99 -13.39
N THR A 167 -13.74 1.65 -12.15
CA THR A 167 -13.37 0.27 -11.80
C THR A 167 -14.57 -0.67 -11.95
N ARG A 168 -15.73 -0.28 -11.42
CA ARG A 168 -16.95 -1.10 -11.48
C ARG A 168 -17.44 -1.30 -12.92
N GLU A 169 -17.29 -0.31 -13.78
CA GLU A 169 -17.79 -0.35 -15.15
C GLU A 169 -16.83 -1.06 -16.09
N ASN A 170 -15.53 -0.75 -16.03
CA ASN A 170 -14.55 -1.25 -16.98
C ASN A 170 -13.95 -2.60 -16.59
N TYR A 171 -13.92 -2.95 -15.30
CA TYR A 171 -13.18 -4.12 -14.83
C TYR A 171 -14.05 -5.12 -14.06
N THR A 172 -13.74 -6.41 -14.22
CA THR A 172 -14.16 -7.49 -13.31
C THR A 172 -13.03 -7.74 -12.32
N VAL A 173 -13.34 -7.70 -11.02
CA VAL A 173 -12.36 -7.85 -9.94
C VAL A 173 -12.26 -9.32 -9.51
N PHE A 174 -11.04 -9.85 -9.46
CA PHE A 174 -10.74 -11.19 -8.98
C PHE A 174 -9.80 -11.14 -7.79
N VAL A 175 -10.09 -11.96 -6.78
CA VAL A 175 -9.35 -12.00 -5.51
C VAL A 175 -8.66 -13.36 -5.39
N GLN A 176 -7.38 -13.33 -5.05
CA GLN A 176 -6.61 -14.55 -4.84
C GLN A 176 -7.23 -15.41 -3.72
N SER A 177 -7.45 -16.70 -4.02
CA SER A 177 -7.82 -17.68 -3.00
C SER A 177 -6.58 -18.26 -2.34
N THR A 178 -6.48 -18.05 -1.03
CA THR A 178 -5.55 -18.74 -0.13
C THR A 178 -6.26 -19.83 0.68
N SER A 179 -7.54 -20.12 0.37
CA SER A 179 -8.31 -21.19 1.00
C SER A 179 -8.59 -22.29 -0.01
N VAL A 180 -8.33 -23.53 0.41
CA VAL A 180 -8.60 -24.74 -0.38
C VAL A 180 -10.10 -25.02 -0.46
N ASN A 181 -10.84 -24.74 0.62
CA ASN A 181 -12.28 -25.05 0.75
C ASN A 181 -13.16 -23.84 0.37
N ARG A 182 -12.67 -22.94 -0.48
CA ARG A 182 -13.43 -21.77 -0.93
C ARG A 182 -14.58 -22.23 -1.82
N VAL A 183 -15.80 -21.83 -1.46
CA VAL A 183 -17.00 -22.14 -2.25
C VAL A 183 -17.22 -21.04 -3.31
N LEU A 184 -17.19 -21.44 -4.58
CA LEU A 184 -17.47 -20.59 -5.73
C LEU A 184 -18.98 -20.46 -5.93
N GLN A 185 -19.43 -19.27 -6.33
CA GLN A 185 -20.83 -19.02 -6.66
C GLN A 185 -21.10 -19.37 -8.13
N SER A 186 -22.31 -19.83 -8.44
CA SER A 186 -22.70 -20.04 -9.84
C SER A 186 -22.73 -18.73 -10.60
N ARG A 187 -22.57 -18.81 -11.93
CA ARG A 187 -22.54 -17.68 -12.86
C ARG A 187 -21.42 -16.67 -12.60
N THR A 188 -20.35 -17.13 -11.96
CA THR A 188 -19.12 -16.34 -11.76
C THR A 188 -17.96 -16.92 -12.55
N LYS A 189 -16.84 -16.21 -12.57
CA LYS A 189 -15.60 -16.65 -13.20
C LYS A 189 -14.51 -16.94 -12.16
N VAL A 190 -13.56 -17.76 -12.56
CA VAL A 190 -12.28 -17.96 -11.86
C VAL A 190 -11.15 -17.74 -12.85
N VAL A 191 -10.18 -16.91 -12.49
CA VAL A 191 -8.89 -16.86 -13.19
C VAL A 191 -7.96 -17.85 -12.50
N TYR A 192 -7.38 -18.77 -13.27
CA TYR A 192 -6.45 -19.76 -12.75
C TYR A 192 -5.08 -19.59 -13.42
N LYS A 193 -4.04 -19.46 -12.60
CA LYS A 193 -2.66 -19.37 -13.06
C LYS A 193 -2.13 -20.78 -13.39
N LEU A 194 -1.77 -20.98 -14.64
CA LEU A 194 -1.08 -22.17 -15.13
C LEU A 194 0.37 -22.16 -14.65
N THR A 195 0.91 -23.36 -14.42
CA THR A 195 2.31 -23.59 -14.04
C THR A 195 3.11 -24.10 -15.20
#